data_AF-A0A7W1KDY4-F1
#
_entry.id   AF-A0A7W1KDY4-F1
#
_cell.length_a   1.000
_cell.length_b   1.000
_cell.length_c   1.000
_cell.angle_alpha   90.00
_cell.angle_beta   90.00
_cell.angle_gamma   90.00
#
_symmetry.space_group_name_H-M   'P 1'
#
loop_
_entity.id
_entity.type
_entity.pdbx_description
1 polymer ?
#
loop_
_entity_poly.entity_id
_entity_poly.type
_entity_poly.pdbx_seq_one_letter_code
_entity_poly.pdbx_strand_id
1 'polypeptide(L)'
;MAQCKFTLSPRGVAPSDTFRAWESLIVGSIPIIKKTKDTNMSLYEGLPVLFIDSWNVVTKKFLEEEYKKLSSIKYSTEKLYMHYWTKKIINTKYKFLKEHPNF
;
A
#
# COMPACT_ATOMS: atom_id res chain seq x y z
N MET A 1 -0.31 -18.90 3.92
CA MET A 1 -1.41 -18.11 3.31
C MET A 1 -2.21 -17.43 4.41
N ALA A 2 -2.70 -16.21 4.18
CA ALA A 2 -3.49 -15.46 5.16
C ALA A 2 -4.75 -16.22 5.60
N GLN A 3 -5.04 -16.18 6.90
CA GLN A 3 -6.27 -16.75 7.47
C GLN A 3 -7.43 -15.75 7.56
N CYS A 4 -7.14 -14.46 7.29
CA CYS A 4 -8.12 -13.37 7.38
C CYS A 4 -8.04 -12.48 6.13
N LYS A 5 -9.21 -12.00 5.68
CA LYS A 5 -9.35 -11.13 4.51
C LYS A 5 -8.72 -9.75 4.71
N PHE A 6 -8.81 -9.21 5.92
CA PHE A 6 -8.29 -7.90 6.27
C PHE A 6 -7.34 -7.98 7.47
N THR A 7 -6.34 -7.10 7.48
CA THR A 7 -5.42 -6.90 8.60
C THR A 7 -5.40 -5.43 8.99
N LEU A 8 -5.56 -5.13 10.29
CA LEU A 8 -5.43 -3.76 10.77
C LEU A 8 -3.97 -3.31 10.67
N SER A 9 -3.73 -2.19 10.00
CA SER A 9 -2.41 -1.56 9.93
C SER A 9 -2.47 -0.13 10.47
N PRO A 10 -2.76 0.06 11.78
CA PRO A 10 -2.74 1.37 12.40
C PRO A 10 -1.33 1.97 12.35
N ARG A 11 -1.26 3.29 12.39
CA ARG A 11 0.00 4.03 12.41
C ARG A 11 0.86 3.57 13.60
N GLY A 12 2.12 3.19 13.31
CA GLY A 12 3.15 2.92 14.32
C GLY A 12 3.91 4.20 14.72
N VAL A 13 5.10 4.02 15.30
CA VAL A 13 6.01 5.13 15.67
C VAL A 13 6.54 5.86 14.42
N ALA A 14 6.73 5.14 13.31
CA ALA A 14 7.15 5.73 12.04
C ALA A 14 6.01 6.53 11.36
N PRO A 15 6.30 7.68 10.68
CA PRO A 15 5.26 8.64 10.28
C PRO A 15 4.40 8.25 9.07
N SER A 16 4.87 7.38 8.16
CA SER A 16 4.19 7.18 6.86
C SER A 16 3.84 5.72 6.54
N ASP A 17 4.72 4.78 6.87
CA ASP A 17 4.63 3.39 6.41
C ASP A 17 4.86 2.43 7.56
N THR A 18 3.94 1.49 7.73
CA THR A 18 4.11 0.39 8.68
C THR A 18 4.50 -0.85 7.88
N PHE A 19 5.58 -1.54 8.27
CA PHE A 19 5.96 -2.83 7.68
C PHE A 19 4.77 -3.80 7.58
N ARG A 20 3.88 -3.73 8.58
CA ARG A 20 2.62 -4.47 8.65
C ARG A 20 1.76 -4.38 7.40
N ALA A 21 1.69 -3.22 6.73
CA ALA A 21 0.92 -3.09 5.50
C ALA A 21 1.52 -3.94 4.37
N TRP A 22 2.84 -3.85 4.19
CA TRP A 22 3.57 -4.63 3.18
C TRP A 22 3.55 -6.13 3.49
N GLU A 23 3.77 -6.51 4.74
CA GLU A 23 3.67 -7.91 5.20
C GLU A 23 2.28 -8.48 4.93
N SER A 24 1.22 -7.72 5.24
CA SER A 24 -0.17 -8.12 4.98
C SER A 24 -0.39 -8.40 3.49
N LEU A 25 0.07 -7.49 2.63
CA LEU A 25 -0.02 -7.64 1.19
C LEU A 25 0.73 -8.89 0.69
N ILE A 26 1.93 -9.14 1.20
CA ILE A 26 2.75 -10.31 0.85
C ILE A 26 2.04 -11.62 1.23
N VAL A 27 1.39 -11.68 2.39
CA VAL A 27 0.68 -12.91 2.83
C VAL A 27 -0.72 -13.07 2.23
N GLY A 28 -1.19 -12.07 1.47
CA GLY A 28 -2.49 -12.07 0.79
C GLY A 28 -3.65 -11.54 1.64
N SER A 29 -3.37 -10.71 2.65
CA SER A 29 -4.39 -10.01 3.45
C SER A 29 -4.44 -8.53 3.08
N ILE A 30 -5.63 -7.94 3.05
CA ILE A 30 -5.83 -6.53 2.68
C ILE A 30 -5.57 -5.65 3.92
N PRO A 31 -4.52 -4.80 3.93
CA PRO A 31 -4.29 -3.90 5.05
C PRO A 31 -5.34 -2.79 5.10
N ILE A 32 -5.80 -2.46 6.31
CA ILE A 32 -6.66 -1.31 6.60
C ILE A 32 -5.80 -0.21 7.21
N ILE A 33 -5.73 0.93 6.53
CA ILE A 33 -4.90 2.08 6.92
C ILE A 33 -5.79 3.30 7.17
N LYS A 34 -5.66 3.92 8.34
CA LYS A 34 -6.32 5.20 8.62
C LYS A 34 -5.57 6.34 7.95
N LYS A 35 -6.26 7.13 7.12
CA LYS A 35 -5.73 8.32 6.45
C LYS A 35 -5.34 9.39 7.47
N THR A 36 -4.17 9.95 7.28
CA THR A 36 -3.61 11.10 8.00
C THR A 36 -2.88 12.01 7.01
N LYS A 37 -2.40 13.17 7.45
CA LYS A 37 -1.63 14.10 6.59
C LYS A 37 -0.35 13.47 6.04
N ASP A 38 0.23 12.53 6.78
CA ASP A 38 1.51 11.89 6.45
C ASP A 38 1.35 10.56 5.70
N THR A 39 0.10 10.14 5.44
CA THR A 39 -0.18 8.89 4.73
C THR A 39 0.14 9.04 3.25
N ASN A 40 1.21 8.38 2.79
CA ASN A 40 1.61 8.41 1.40
C ASN A 40 0.85 7.36 0.56
N MET A 41 -0.37 7.69 0.16
CA MET A 41 -1.23 6.79 -0.63
C MET A 41 -0.62 6.38 -1.97
N SER A 42 0.26 7.20 -2.56
CA SER A 42 0.90 6.92 -3.87
C SER A 42 1.79 5.67 -3.85
N LEU A 43 2.34 5.30 -2.68
CA LEU A 43 3.14 4.08 -2.52
C LEU A 43 2.30 2.82 -2.78
N TYR A 44 1.03 2.87 -2.39
CA TYR A 44 0.09 1.75 -2.44
C TYR A 44 -0.77 1.74 -3.71
N GLU A 45 -0.58 2.69 -4.63
CA GLU A 45 -1.33 2.73 -5.88
C GLU A 45 -1.20 1.40 -6.65
N GLY A 46 -2.32 0.83 -7.09
CA GLY A 46 -2.33 -0.46 -7.78
C GLY A 46 -2.10 -1.68 -6.86
N LEU A 47 -2.19 -1.51 -5.53
CA LEU A 47 -2.20 -2.59 -4.54
C LEU A 47 -3.54 -2.63 -3.78
N PRO A 48 -3.97 -3.79 -3.28
CA PRO A 48 -5.22 -3.92 -2.52
C PRO A 48 -5.04 -3.36 -1.10
N VAL A 49 -5.35 -2.08 -0.89
CA VAL A 49 -5.27 -1.41 0.41
C VAL A 49 -6.58 -0.69 0.70
N LEU A 50 -7.11 -0.86 1.91
CA LEU A 50 -8.34 -0.18 2.34
C LEU A 50 -7.98 1.05 3.18
N PHE A 51 -8.19 2.23 2.62
CA PHE A 51 -8.00 3.50 3.32
C PHE A 51 -9.29 3.97 3.99
N ILE A 52 -9.23 4.31 5.27
CA ILE A 52 -10.38 4.80 6.06
C ILE A 52 -10.09 6.16 6.69
N ASP A 53 -11.11 6.98 6.92
CA ASP A 53 -10.93 8.26 7.64
C ASP A 53 -11.05 8.09 9.17
N SER A 54 -11.81 7.10 9.63
CA SER A 54 -12.04 6.83 11.05
C SER A 54 -12.26 5.35 11.29
N TRP A 55 -11.82 4.84 12.44
CA TRP A 55 -12.06 3.46 12.85
C TRP A 55 -13.55 3.15 13.05
N ASN A 56 -14.37 4.16 13.32
CA ASN A 56 -15.82 3.99 13.54
C ASN A 56 -16.56 3.46 12.31
N VAL A 57 -15.99 3.61 11.11
CA VAL A 57 -16.61 3.10 9.87
C VAL A 57 -16.37 1.61 9.67
N VAL A 58 -15.43 1.01 10.41
CA VAL A 58 -14.98 -0.38 10.26
C VAL A 58 -16.00 -1.32 10.90
N THR A 59 -17.11 -1.51 10.20
CA THR A 59 -18.16 -2.46 10.55
C THR A 59 -18.08 -3.69 9.64
N LYS A 60 -18.69 -4.81 10.06
CA LYS A 60 -18.74 -6.03 9.24
C LYS A 60 -19.34 -5.77 7.85
N LYS A 61 -20.47 -5.05 7.79
CA LYS A 61 -21.14 -4.69 6.53
C LYS A 61 -20.23 -3.89 5.61
N PHE A 62 -19.59 -2.84 6.14
CA PHE A 62 -18.64 -2.02 5.39
C PHE A 62 -17.50 -2.87 4.83
N LEU A 63 -16.88 -3.73 5.64
CA LEU A 63 -15.79 -4.59 5.20
C LEU A 63 -16.21 -5.60 4.13
N GLU A 64 -17.42 -6.15 4.21
CA GLU A 64 -17.94 -7.07 3.18
C GLU A 64 -18.17 -6.38 1.84
N GLU A 65 -18.68 -5.14 1.86
CA GLU A 65 -18.87 -4.31 0.66
C GLU A 65 -17.52 -3.92 0.03
N GLU A 66 -16.57 -3.46 0.83
CA GLU A 66 -15.22 -3.11 0.37
C GLU A 66 -14.46 -4.33 -0.13
N TYR A 67 -14.60 -5.49 0.52
CA TYR A 67 -13.97 -6.72 0.04
C TYR A 67 -14.47 -7.10 -1.35
N LYS A 68 -15.78 -7.00 -1.62
CA LYS A 68 -16.32 -7.28 -2.96
C LYS A 68 -15.70 -6.37 -4.01
N LYS A 69 -15.61 -5.06 -3.74
CA LYS A 69 -14.99 -4.08 -4.65
C LYS A 69 -13.51 -4.36 -4.87
N LEU A 70 -12.77 -4.62 -3.79
CA LEU A 70 -11.33 -4.85 -3.89
C LEU A 70 -11.01 -6.17 -4.56
N SER A 71 -11.80 -7.22 -4.32
CA SER A 71 -11.59 -8.56 -4.89
C SER A 71 -11.89 -8.67 -6.39
N SER A 72 -12.66 -7.74 -6.96
CA SER A 72 -12.95 -7.72 -8.41
C SER A 72 -11.84 -7.05 -9.23
N ILE A 73 -10.90 -6.37 -8.58
CA ILE A 73 -9.79 -5.66 -9.23
C ILE A 73 -8.59 -6.61 -9.34
N LYS A 74 -7.92 -6.58 -10.49
CA LYS A 74 -6.64 -7.27 -10.68
C LYS A 74 -5.50 -6.33 -10.29
N TYR A 75 -4.71 -6.72 -9.29
CA TYR A 75 -3.56 -5.95 -8.82
C TYR A 75 -2.26 -6.50 -9.39
N SER A 76 -1.27 -5.62 -9.55
CA SER A 76 0.10 -6.02 -9.85
C SER A 76 0.84 -6.29 -8.55
N THR A 77 1.52 -7.42 -8.47
CA THR A 77 2.35 -7.78 -7.30
C THR A 77 3.78 -7.26 -7.42
N GLU A 78 4.16 -6.61 -8.52
CA GLU A 78 5.54 -6.17 -8.75
C GLU A 78 6.06 -5.26 -7.64
N LYS A 79 5.24 -4.33 -7.16
CA LYS A 79 5.58 -3.40 -6.07
C LYS A 79 5.88 -4.09 -4.74
N LEU A 80 5.49 -5.35 -4.55
CA LEU A 80 5.78 -6.09 -3.31
C LEU A 80 7.24 -6.55 -3.23
N TYR A 81 7.97 -6.51 -4.36
CA TYR A 81 9.33 -7.01 -4.43
C TYR A 81 10.34 -5.89 -4.64
N MET A 82 11.50 -6.03 -3.99
CA MET A 82 12.60 -5.05 -4.07
C MET A 82 13.04 -4.74 -5.50
N HIS A 83 12.94 -5.71 -6.41
CA HIS A 83 13.28 -5.53 -7.82
C HIS A 83 12.56 -4.32 -8.46
N TYR A 84 11.27 -4.15 -8.19
CA TYR A 84 10.49 -3.02 -8.73
C TYR A 84 11.07 -1.68 -8.26
N TRP A 85 11.37 -1.57 -6.97
CA TRP A 85 11.84 -0.33 -6.36
C TRP A 85 13.25 0.02 -6.82
N THR A 86 14.16 -0.97 -6.87
CA THR A 86 15.51 -0.78 -7.40
C THR A 86 15.46 -0.28 -8.84
N LYS A 87 14.65 -0.91 -9.70
CA LYS A 87 14.44 -0.47 -11.08
C LYS A 87 13.90 0.95 -11.16
N LYS A 88 12.90 1.28 -10.34
CA LYS A 88 12.31 2.63 -10.29
C LYS A 88 13.34 3.69 -9.89
N ILE A 89 14.09 3.46 -8.81
CA ILE A 89 15.11 4.38 -8.30
C ILE A 89 16.20 4.62 -9.35
N ILE A 90 16.71 3.55 -9.95
CA ILE A 90 17.75 3.62 -10.98
C ILE A 90 17.25 4.43 -12.19
N ASN A 91 16.05 4.14 -12.68
CA ASN A 91 15.47 4.86 -13.82
C ASN A 91 15.23 6.35 -13.50
N THR A 92 14.74 6.66 -12.30
CA THR A 92 14.58 8.05 -11.85
C THR A 92 15.92 8.77 -11.78
N LYS A 93 16.96 8.12 -11.24
CA LYS A 93 18.33 8.67 -11.23
C LYS A 93 18.84 8.95 -12.64
N TYR A 94 18.72 8.00 -13.56
CA TYR A 94 19.15 8.20 -14.95
C TYR A 94 18.42 9.35 -15.64
N LYS A 95 17.10 9.46 -15.44
CA LYS A 95 16.31 10.56 -15.98
C LYS A 95 16.78 11.91 -15.43
N PHE A 96 16.99 11.99 -14.12
CA PHE A 96 17.47 13.21 -13.46
C PHE A 96 18.83 13.66 -14.00
N LEU A 97 19.81 12.75 -14.10
CA LEU A 97 21.15 13.06 -14.61
C LEU A 97 21.14 13.46 -16.09
N LYS A 98 20.23 12.88 -16.89
CA LYS A 98 20.05 13.28 -18.29
C LYS A 98 19.54 14.70 -18.43
N GLU A 99 18.65 15.12 -17.54
CA GLU A 99 18.09 16.48 -17.50
C GLU A 99 19.06 17.50 -16.89
N HIS A 100 19.99 17.05 -16.03
CA HIS A 100 20.96 17.89 -15.32
C HIS A 100 22.39 17.36 -15.50
N PRO A 101 23.00 17.52 -16.69
CA PRO A 101 24.30 16.91 -17.02
C PRO A 101 25.50 17.49 -16.25
N ASN A 102 25.32 18.62 -15.57
CA ASN A 102 26.36 19.33 -14.81
C ASN A 102 26.29 19.07 -13.28
N PHE A 103 25.48 18.08 -12.85
CA PHE A 103 25.41 17.58 -11.48
C PHE A 103 26.18 16.26 -11.34
#